data_AF-A0A2E7FH20-F1
#
_entry.id   AF-A0A2E7FH20-F1
#
_cell.length_a   1.000
_cell.length_b   1.000
_cell.length_c   1.000
_cell.angle_alpha   90.00
_cell.angle_beta   90.00
_cell.angle_gamma   90.00
#
_symmetry.space_group_name_H-M   'P 1'
#
loop_
_entity.id
_entity.type
_entity.pdbx_description
1 polymer ?
#
loop_
_entity_poly.entity_id
_entity_poly.type
_entity_poly.pdbx_seq_one_letter_code
_entity_poly.pdbx_strand_id
1 'polypeptide(L)'
;MIFAQDIDDVQQAHRNGNNGMEKILTPDQLALLQEQNELVRNQREAFKNSLSDDQLAILDNEDLNRKERREALSATFTQDQLDLLETHKANVQALKDSFRESLSDEQKQKLRKRRQRLKEKKQQLNQKKEQIKKRIKKKKNMKN
;
A
#
# COMPACT_ATOMS: atom_id res chain seq x y z
N MET A 1 -8.96 22.23 8.24
CA MET A 1 -9.45 20.91 7.78
C MET A 1 -8.92 20.68 6.38
N ILE A 2 -7.81 19.97 6.25
CA ILE A 2 -7.29 19.55 4.93
C ILE A 2 -8.05 18.26 4.61
N PHE A 3 -9.10 18.41 3.82
CA PHE A 3 -10.00 17.32 3.45
C PHE A 3 -9.24 16.25 2.68
N ALA A 4 -9.64 15.00 2.89
CA ALA A 4 -9.06 13.79 2.30
C ALA A 4 -8.87 13.82 0.77
N GLN A 5 -9.54 14.74 0.05
CA GLN A 5 -9.35 15.00 -1.38
C GLN A 5 -7.90 15.39 -1.74
N ASP A 6 -7.21 16.18 -0.90
CA ASP A 6 -5.83 16.60 -1.17
C ASP A 6 -4.82 15.45 -0.97
N ILE A 7 -5.16 14.46 -0.13
CA ILE A 7 -4.29 13.30 0.13
C ILE A 7 -4.34 12.32 -1.05
N ASP A 8 -5.49 12.20 -1.72
CA ASP A 8 -5.65 11.30 -2.85
C ASP A 8 -4.92 11.82 -4.10
N ASP A 9 -4.98 13.13 -4.38
CA ASP A 9 -4.28 13.74 -5.54
C ASP A 9 -2.76 13.81 -5.38
N VAL A 10 -2.25 14.07 -4.17
CA VAL A 10 -0.80 14.00 -3.88
C VAL A 10 -0.28 12.55 -3.96
N GLN A 11 -1.14 11.55 -3.76
CA GLN A 11 -0.79 10.15 -3.91
C GLN A 11 -0.84 9.63 -5.36
N GLN A 12 -1.54 10.31 -6.27
CA GLN A 12 -1.61 9.89 -7.69
C GLN A 12 -0.22 9.96 -8.37
N ALA A 13 0.57 10.99 -8.08
CA ALA A 13 1.92 11.15 -8.67
C ALA A 13 2.99 10.19 -8.11
N HIS A 14 2.76 9.60 -6.93
CA HIS A 14 3.74 8.72 -6.25
C HIS A 14 3.40 7.22 -6.33
N ARG A 15 2.31 6.84 -6.99
CA ARG A 15 1.87 5.45 -7.14
C ARG A 15 2.03 4.90 -8.55
N ASN A 16 3.12 5.21 -9.24
CA ASN A 16 3.55 4.32 -10.32
C ASN A 16 4.13 3.03 -9.72
N GLY A 17 3.29 2.18 -9.13
CA GLY A 17 3.66 0.84 -8.66
C GLY A 17 4.19 -0.05 -9.81
N ASN A 18 3.84 0.33 -11.03
CA ASN A 18 4.28 -0.28 -12.28
C ASN A 18 5.62 0.28 -12.80
N ASN A 19 6.23 1.28 -12.16
CA ASN A 19 7.49 1.88 -12.64
C ASN A 19 8.57 0.79 -12.83
N GLY A 20 8.96 0.59 -14.10
CA GLY A 20 9.94 -0.41 -14.52
C GLY A 20 9.40 -1.84 -14.68
N MET A 21 8.08 -2.07 -14.58
CA MET A 21 7.42 -3.30 -15.03
C MET A 21 7.11 -3.28 -16.53
N GLU A 22 7.09 -2.12 -17.16
CA GLU A 22 6.93 -1.91 -18.61
C GLU A 22 7.94 -2.69 -19.46
N LYS A 23 9.12 -2.99 -18.91
CA LYS A 23 10.16 -3.78 -19.59
C LYS A 23 9.98 -5.29 -19.46
N ILE A 24 8.97 -5.74 -18.70
CA ILE A 24 8.73 -7.14 -18.35
C ILE A 24 7.32 -7.57 -18.79
N LEU A 25 6.33 -6.69 -18.64
CA LEU A 25 4.93 -6.95 -18.94
C LEU A 25 4.55 -6.51 -20.35
N THR A 26 3.55 -7.14 -20.93
CA THR A 26 2.95 -6.72 -22.20
C THR A 26 2.01 -5.52 -22.00
N PRO A 27 1.69 -4.76 -23.07
CA PRO A 27 0.71 -3.68 -22.99
C PRO A 27 -0.64 -4.14 -22.42
N ASP A 28 -1.12 -5.31 -22.84
CA ASP A 28 -2.38 -5.89 -22.36
C ASP A 28 -2.34 -6.21 -20.86
N GLN A 29 -1.22 -6.76 -20.37
CA GLN A 29 -1.01 -7.01 -18.93
C GLN A 29 -0.93 -5.70 -18.12
N LEU A 30 -0.44 -4.61 -18.71
CA LEU A 30 -0.41 -3.29 -18.06
C LEU A 30 -1.81 -2.68 -18.00
N ALA A 31 -2.60 -2.79 -19.07
CA ALA A 31 -3.99 -2.37 -19.09
C ALA A 31 -4.82 -3.14 -18.05
N LEU A 32 -4.62 -4.47 -17.96
CA LEU A 32 -5.23 -5.30 -16.93
C LEU A 32 -4.88 -4.79 -15.52
N LEU A 33 -3.63 -4.41 -15.25
CA LEU A 33 -3.25 -3.85 -13.95
C LEU A 33 -3.91 -2.50 -13.66
N GLN A 34 -4.16 -1.68 -14.68
CA GLN A 34 -4.86 -0.40 -14.50
C GLN A 34 -6.30 -0.63 -14.08
N GLU A 35 -7.02 -1.50 -14.80
CA GLU A 35 -8.40 -1.89 -14.46
C GLU A 35 -8.48 -2.49 -13.05
N GLN A 36 -7.53 -3.36 -12.69
CA GLN A 36 -7.45 -3.91 -11.34
C GLN A 36 -7.24 -2.83 -10.26
N ASN A 37 -6.41 -1.83 -10.53
CA ASN A 37 -6.19 -0.72 -9.60
C ASN A 37 -7.44 0.15 -9.43
N GLU A 38 -8.18 0.39 -10.51
CA GLU A 38 -9.46 1.12 -10.47
C GLU A 38 -10.50 0.36 -9.66
N LEU A 39 -10.62 -0.97 -9.86
CA LEU A 39 -11.52 -1.79 -9.05
C LEU A 39 -11.18 -1.72 -7.56
N VAL A 40 -9.89 -1.83 -7.21
CA VAL A 40 -9.45 -1.72 -5.80
C VAL A 40 -9.68 -0.31 -5.25
N ARG A 41 -9.56 0.73 -6.07
CA ARG A 41 -9.89 2.10 -5.67
C ARG A 41 -11.38 2.24 -5.35
N ASN A 42 -12.25 1.77 -6.24
CA ASN A 42 -13.70 1.82 -6.05
C ASN A 42 -14.13 1.03 -4.81
N GLN A 43 -13.51 -0.13 -4.56
CA GLN A 43 -13.73 -0.91 -3.33
C GLN A 43 -13.32 -0.15 -2.06
N ARG A 44 -12.21 0.58 -2.10
CA ARG A 44 -11.79 1.42 -0.96
C ARG A 44 -12.76 2.58 -0.72
N GLU A 45 -13.22 3.24 -1.78
CA GLU A 45 -14.21 4.32 -1.66
C GLU A 45 -15.54 3.78 -1.14
N ALA A 46 -16.01 2.63 -1.64
CA ALA A 46 -17.22 1.98 -1.15
C ALA A 46 -17.14 1.68 0.35
N PHE A 47 -16.01 1.12 0.82
CA PHE A 47 -15.79 0.88 2.25
C PHE A 47 -15.66 2.18 3.05
N LYS A 48 -15.03 3.22 2.51
CA LYS A 48 -14.91 4.52 3.17
C LYS A 48 -16.28 5.19 3.34
N ASN A 49 -17.13 5.10 2.33
CA ASN A 49 -18.48 5.64 2.35
C ASN A 49 -19.44 4.85 3.25
N SER A 50 -19.09 3.62 3.63
CA SER A 50 -19.90 2.85 4.58
C SER A 50 -19.57 3.18 6.04
N LEU A 51 -18.55 3.98 6.32
CA LEU A 51 -18.17 4.34 7.69
C LEU A 51 -19.17 5.31 8.33
N SER A 52 -19.50 5.08 9.60
CA SER A 52 -20.34 5.98 10.40
C SER A 52 -19.55 7.16 10.98
N ASP A 53 -20.25 8.19 11.45
CA ASP A 53 -19.63 9.36 12.11
C ASP A 53 -18.78 8.96 13.33
N ASP A 54 -19.26 8.01 14.14
CA ASP A 54 -18.50 7.47 15.29
C ASP A 54 -17.20 6.78 14.84
N GLN A 55 -17.25 6.06 13.72
CA GLN A 55 -16.08 5.40 13.14
C GLN A 55 -15.08 6.42 12.55
N LEU A 56 -15.58 7.50 11.94
CA LEU A 56 -14.75 8.61 11.46
C LEU A 56 -14.07 9.34 12.63
N ALA A 57 -14.77 9.54 13.75
CA ALA A 57 -14.19 10.14 14.95
C ALA A 57 -13.02 9.31 15.53
N ILE A 58 -13.07 7.97 15.43
CA ILE A 58 -11.93 7.10 15.81
C ILE A 58 -10.71 7.36 14.91
N LEU A 59 -10.92 7.63 13.62
CA LEU A 59 -9.82 7.88 12.69
C LEU A 59 -9.11 9.21 12.97
N ASP A 60 -9.88 10.23 13.34
CA ASP A 60 -9.39 11.58 13.65
C ASP A 60 -8.79 11.71 15.07
N ASN A 61 -8.95 10.68 15.90
CA ASN A 61 -8.42 10.68 17.26
C ASN A 61 -6.87 10.69 17.28
N GLU A 62 -6.30 11.80 17.77
CA GLU A 62 -4.85 12.00 17.88
C GLU A 62 -4.22 11.34 19.12
N ASP A 63 -5.02 11.04 20.15
CA ASP A 63 -4.56 10.37 21.37
C ASP A 63 -4.22 8.90 21.12
N LEU A 64 -4.85 8.29 20.11
CA LEU A 64 -4.61 6.91 19.71
C LEU A 64 -3.47 6.80 18.69
N ASN A 65 -2.55 5.88 18.97
CA ASN A 65 -1.54 5.51 18.00
C ASN A 65 -2.17 4.74 16.83
N ARG A 66 -1.43 4.59 15.73
CA ARG A 66 -1.95 3.96 14.50
C ARG A 66 -2.48 2.54 14.70
N LYS A 67 -1.87 1.76 15.60
CA LYS A 67 -2.30 0.38 15.88
C LYS A 67 -3.61 0.40 16.68
N GLU A 68 -3.66 1.24 17.71
CA GLU A 68 -4.84 1.42 18.56
C GLU A 68 -6.04 1.92 17.75
N ARG A 69 -5.87 2.94 16.89
CA ARG A 69 -6.94 3.40 15.99
C ARG A 69 -7.48 2.29 15.11
N ARG A 70 -6.60 1.44 14.56
CA ARG A 70 -7.02 0.31 13.73
C ARG A 70 -7.82 -0.71 14.53
N GLU A 71 -7.39 -1.02 15.74
CA GLU A 71 -8.06 -1.99 16.61
C GLU A 71 -9.42 -1.45 17.06
N ALA A 72 -9.47 -0.20 17.51
CA ALA A 72 -10.70 0.49 17.89
C ALA A 72 -11.69 0.55 16.72
N LEU A 73 -11.23 0.94 15.52
CA LEU A 73 -12.08 0.97 14.34
C LEU A 73 -12.56 -0.44 13.93
N SER A 74 -11.70 -1.45 14.00
CA SER A 74 -12.11 -2.82 13.64
C SER A 74 -13.15 -3.40 14.58
N ALA A 75 -13.14 -2.97 15.85
CA ALA A 75 -14.10 -3.42 16.85
C ALA A 75 -15.51 -2.82 16.63
N THR A 76 -15.63 -1.74 15.85
CA THR A 76 -16.90 -1.08 15.58
C THR A 76 -17.53 -1.48 14.25
N PHE A 77 -16.94 -2.42 13.50
CA PHE A 77 -17.48 -2.81 12.21
C PHE A 77 -18.82 -3.55 12.32
N THR A 78 -19.75 -3.17 11.46
CA THR A 78 -21.03 -3.87 11.30
C THR A 78 -20.87 -5.14 10.47
N GLN A 79 -21.86 -6.05 10.53
CA GLN A 79 -21.84 -7.24 9.69
C GLN A 79 -21.77 -6.89 8.20
N ASP A 80 -22.54 -5.91 7.73
CA ASP A 80 -22.51 -5.45 6.34
C ASP A 80 -21.12 -4.95 5.91
N GLN A 81 -20.42 -4.23 6.80
CA GLN A 81 -19.05 -3.76 6.56
C GLN A 81 -18.06 -4.93 6.49
N LEU A 82 -18.22 -5.96 7.33
CA LEU A 82 -17.39 -7.16 7.32
C LEU A 82 -17.60 -7.98 6.04
N ASP A 83 -18.86 -8.17 5.63
CA ASP A 83 -19.21 -8.90 4.41
C ASP A 83 -18.69 -8.16 3.15
N LEU A 84 -18.75 -6.82 3.16
CA LEU A 84 -18.17 -5.97 2.13
C LEU A 84 -16.65 -6.17 2.04
N LEU A 85 -15.95 -6.18 3.18
CA LEU A 85 -14.50 -6.41 3.24
C LEU A 85 -14.11 -7.82 2.76
N GLU A 86 -14.90 -8.83 3.11
CA GLU A 86 -14.68 -10.20 2.66
C GLU A 86 -14.83 -10.31 1.14
N THR A 87 -15.88 -9.69 0.59
CA THR A 87 -16.10 -9.60 -0.86
C THR A 87 -14.92 -8.91 -1.55
N HIS A 88 -14.46 -7.78 -1.02
CA HIS A 88 -13.29 -7.07 -1.56
C HIS A 88 -12.02 -7.92 -1.51
N LYS A 89 -11.81 -8.67 -0.42
CA LYS A 89 -10.69 -9.59 -0.28
C LYS A 89 -10.74 -10.71 -1.33
N ALA A 90 -11.90 -11.30 -1.56
CA ALA A 90 -12.10 -12.33 -2.58
C ALA A 90 -11.81 -11.78 -3.99
N ASN A 91 -12.33 -10.59 -4.31
CA ASN A 91 -12.08 -9.92 -5.58
C ASN A 91 -10.58 -9.67 -5.80
N VAL A 92 -9.89 -9.08 -4.81
CA VAL A 92 -8.44 -8.85 -4.89
C VAL A 92 -7.66 -10.15 -5.07
N GLN A 93 -8.11 -11.25 -4.46
CA GLN A 93 -7.46 -12.54 -4.64
C GLN A 93 -7.66 -13.07 -6.07
N ALA A 94 -8.87 -13.03 -6.60
CA ALA A 94 -9.16 -13.41 -7.98
C ALA A 94 -8.35 -12.58 -8.99
N LEU A 95 -8.23 -11.26 -8.79
CA LEU A 95 -7.40 -10.38 -9.62
C LEU A 95 -5.91 -10.75 -9.60
N LYS A 96 -5.39 -11.13 -8.43
CA LYS A 96 -4.00 -11.57 -8.30
C LYS A 96 -3.75 -12.88 -9.02
N ASP A 97 -4.72 -13.78 -9.01
CA ASP A 97 -4.58 -15.10 -9.60
C ASP A 97 -4.71 -15.02 -11.12
N SER A 98 -5.67 -14.25 -11.65
CA SER A 98 -5.76 -13.97 -13.10
C SER A 98 -4.50 -13.26 -13.62
N PHE A 99 -3.95 -12.31 -12.86
CA PHE A 99 -2.68 -11.68 -13.24
C PHE A 99 -1.52 -12.70 -13.23
N ARG A 100 -1.44 -13.61 -12.24
CA ARG A 100 -0.40 -14.64 -12.20
C ARG A 100 -0.48 -15.62 -13.36
N GLU A 101 -1.69 -15.98 -13.76
CA GLU A 101 -1.96 -16.85 -14.90
C GLU A 101 -1.58 -16.18 -16.23
N SER A 102 -1.78 -14.86 -16.35
CA SER A 102 -1.39 -14.10 -17.54
C SER A 102 0.11 -14.07 -17.79
N LEU A 103 0.95 -14.37 -16.78
CA LEU A 103 2.40 -14.23 -16.86
C LEU A 103 3.06 -15.49 -17.43
N SER A 104 3.99 -15.29 -18.37
CA SER A 104 4.89 -16.36 -18.80
C SER A 104 5.93 -16.70 -17.72
N ASP A 105 6.54 -17.89 -17.80
CA ASP A 105 7.55 -18.29 -16.83
C ASP A 105 8.82 -17.43 -16.88
N GLU A 106 9.17 -16.92 -18.06
CA GLU A 106 10.25 -15.94 -18.23
C GLU A 106 9.91 -14.62 -17.52
N GLN A 107 8.66 -14.13 -17.67
CA GLN A 107 8.20 -12.94 -16.97
C GLN A 107 8.20 -13.15 -15.46
N LYS A 108 7.72 -14.30 -14.97
CA LYS A 108 7.76 -14.67 -13.54
C LYS A 108 9.19 -14.67 -13.02
N GLN A 109 10.15 -15.19 -13.77
CA GLN A 109 11.57 -15.18 -13.38
C GLN A 109 12.14 -13.76 -13.33
N LYS A 110 11.86 -12.92 -14.33
CA LYS A 110 12.28 -11.51 -14.37
C LYS A 110 11.69 -10.73 -13.18
N LEU A 111 10.42 -10.93 -12.86
CA LEU A 111 9.76 -10.33 -11.69
C LEU A 111 10.39 -10.77 -10.36
N ARG A 112 10.69 -12.07 -10.21
CA ARG A 112 11.41 -12.60 -9.04
C ARG A 112 12.78 -11.95 -8.85
N LYS A 113 13.59 -11.87 -9.92
CA LYS A 113 14.90 -11.21 -9.89
C LYS A 113 14.78 -9.72 -9.54
N ARG A 114 13.80 -9.02 -10.12
CA ARG A 114 13.51 -7.61 -9.80
C ARG A 114 13.17 -7.45 -8.32
N ARG A 115 12.30 -8.30 -7.76
CA ARG A 115 11.92 -8.26 -6.33
C ARG A 115 13.14 -8.44 -5.42
N GLN A 116 14.03 -9.38 -5.75
CA GLN A 116 15.25 -9.62 -4.99
C GLN A 116 16.18 -8.39 -5.00
N ARG A 117 16.43 -7.81 -6.18
CA ARG A 117 17.25 -6.59 -6.31
C ARG A 117 16.69 -5.41 -5.50
N LEU A 118 15.38 -5.23 -5.52
CA LEU A 118 14.72 -4.18 -4.73
C LEU A 118 14.87 -4.42 -3.22
N LYS A 119 14.78 -5.67 -2.77
CA LYS A 119 14.99 -6.06 -1.37
C LYS A 119 16.42 -5.74 -0.92
N GLU A 120 17.41 -6.11 -1.72
CA GLU A 120 18.82 -5.84 -1.46
C GLU A 120 19.11 -4.34 -1.41
N LYS A 121 18.61 -3.57 -2.39
CA LYS A 121 18.75 -2.11 -2.40
C LYS A 121 18.14 -1.48 -1.14
N LYS A 122 16.96 -1.92 -0.71
CA LYS A 122 16.31 -1.45 0.52
C LYS A 122 17.17 -1.76 1.75
N GLN A 123 17.74 -2.96 1.83
CA GLN A 123 18.62 -3.36 2.93
C GLN A 123 19.88 -2.49 3.00
N GLN A 124 20.54 -2.26 1.87
CA GLN A 124 21.71 -1.38 1.78
C GLN A 124 21.39 0.06 2.21
N LEU A 125 20.23 0.59 1.77
CA LEU A 125 19.78 1.92 2.18
C LEU A 125 19.53 2.00 3.69
N ASN A 126 18.91 0.98 4.27
CA ASN A 126 18.69 0.92 5.71
C ASN A 126 20.02 0.88 6.48
N GLN A 127 20.98 0.07 6.04
CA GLN A 127 22.32 0.02 6.63
C GLN A 127 23.03 1.38 6.57
N LYS A 128 22.97 2.06 5.42
CA LYS A 128 23.52 3.42 5.28
C LYS A 128 22.85 4.41 6.24
N LYS A 129 21.52 4.38 6.37
CA LYS A 129 20.79 5.23 7.32
C LYS A 129 21.23 4.98 8.76
N GLU A 130 21.41 3.74 9.16
CA GLU A 130 21.88 3.39 10.51
C GLU A 130 23.33 3.85 10.76
N GLN A 131 24.21 3.69 9.77
CA GLN A 131 25.58 4.23 9.87
C GLN A 131 25.58 5.76 10.03
N ILE A 132 24.75 6.47 9.26
CA ILE A 132 24.61 7.94 9.37
C ILE A 132 24.10 8.32 10.77
N LYS A 133 23.06 7.66 11.28
CA LYS A 133 22.54 7.90 12.64
C LYS A 133 23.62 7.71 13.71
N LYS A 134 24.42 6.64 13.62
CA LYS A 134 25.55 6.38 14.53
C LYS A 134 26.59 7.51 14.47
N ARG A 135 26.95 7.98 13.28
CA ARG A 135 27.89 9.10 13.10
C ARG A 135 27.36 10.41 13.69
N ILE A 136 26.07 10.70 13.50
CA ILE A 136 25.43 11.89 14.08
C ILE A 136 25.42 11.80 15.62
N LYS A 137 25.05 10.65 16.19
CA LYS A 137 25.08 10.44 17.65
C LYS A 137 26.48 10.62 18.22
N LYS A 138 27.51 10.05 17.58
CA LYS A 138 28.91 10.23 17.99
C LYS A 138 29.33 11.71 17.96
N LYS A 139 28.99 12.45 16.89
CA LYS A 139 29.30 13.89 16.80
C LYS A 139 28.58 14.73 17.86
N LYS A 140 27.34 14.40 18.22
CA LYS A 140 26.61 15.09 19.30
C LYS A 140 27.28 14.84 20.66
N ASN A 141 27.67 13.60 20.94
CA ASN A 141 28.35 13.23 22.18
C ASN A 141 29.77 13.83 22.32
N MET A 142 30.39 14.27 21.23
CA MET A 142 31.72 14.92 21.26
C MET A 142 31.65 16.45 21.38
N LYS A 143 30.45 17.04 21.30
CA LYS A 143 30.23 18.50 21.41
C LYS A 143 29.64 18.93 22.76
N ASN A 144 29.24 17.96 23.58
CA ASN A 144 28.92 18.13 25.00
C ASN A 144 30.13 17.71 25.82
#